data_AF-Q71IS4-F1
#
_entry.id   AF-Q71IS4-F1
#
_cell.length_a   1.000
_cell.length_b   1.000
_cell.length_c   1.000
_cell.angle_alpha   90.00
_cell.angle_beta   90.00
_cell.angle_gamma   90.00
#
_symmetry.space_group_name_H-M   'P 1'
#
loop_
_entity.id
_entity.type
_entity.pdbx_description
1 polymer ?
#
loop_
_entity_poly.entity_id
_entity_poly.type
_entity_poly.pdbx_seq_one_letter_code
_entity_poly.pdbx_strand_id
1 'polypeptide(L)' 'NPAAITPGKSLAEAISLMRKRRVDTLLVTDDENHLKGFIDLESL' A
#
# COMPACT_ATOMS: atom_id res chain seq x y z
N ASN A 1 -10.99 -2.95 -7.25
CA ASN A 1 -10.22 -1.69 -7.40
C ASN A 1 -8.97 -1.84 -6.54
N PRO A 2 -7.77 -2.04 -7.11
CA PRO A 2 -6.54 -2.24 -6.34
C PRO A 2 -6.26 -1.02 -5.45
N ALA A 3 -5.78 -1.25 -4.24
CA ALA A 3 -5.43 -0.18 -3.32
C ALA A 3 -3.95 0.18 -3.48
N ALA A 4 -3.68 1.48 -3.62
CA ALA A 4 -2.34 2.02 -3.78
C ALA A 4 -1.98 2.99 -2.66
N ILE A 5 -0.69 3.14 -2.40
CA ILE A 5 -0.11 4.03 -1.41
C ILE A 5 1.14 4.69 -1.98
N THR A 6 1.40 5.95 -1.61
CA THR A 6 2.62 6.65 -2.00
C THR A 6 3.76 6.41 -1.00
N PRO A 7 5.03 6.45 -1.46
CA PRO A 7 6.19 6.44 -0.58
C PRO A 7 6.15 7.55 0.48
N GLY A 8 6.78 7.30 1.63
CA GLY A 8 6.88 8.27 2.73
C GLY A 8 5.78 8.16 3.80
N LYS A 9 4.75 7.33 3.58
CA LYS A 9 3.81 6.94 4.63
C LYS A 9 4.40 5.89 5.56
N SER A 10 4.00 5.93 6.82
CA SER A 10 4.41 4.94 7.81
C SER A 10 3.78 3.58 7.54
N LEU A 11 4.44 2.52 8.02
CA LEU A 11 3.90 1.16 7.95
C LEU A 11 2.53 1.04 8.66
N ALA A 12 2.33 1.75 9.77
CA ALA A 12 1.07 1.76 10.50
C ALA A 12 -0.09 2.32 9.65
N GLU A 13 0.17 3.38 8.88
CA GLU A 13 -0.83 3.93 7.93
C GLU A 13 -1.15 2.93 6.81
N ALA A 14 -0.15 2.21 6.29
CA ALA A 14 -0.33 1.18 5.29
C ALA A 14 -1.24 0.05 5.82
N ILE A 15 -0.97 -0.47 7.02
CA ILE A 15 -1.80 -1.51 7.67
C ILE A 15 -3.22 -1.02 7.92
N SER A 16 -3.38 0.22 8.37
CA SER A 16 -4.70 0.82 8.59
C SER A 16 -5.50 0.93 7.29
N LEU A 17 -4.84 1.33 6.19
CA LEU A 17 -5.43 1.39 4.86
C LEU A 17 -5.84 0.01 4.34
N MET A 18 -4.98 -0.99 4.50
CA MET A 18 -5.26 -2.40 4.18
C MET A 18 -6.52 -2.89 4.87
N ARG A 19 -6.61 -2.72 6.20
CA ARG A 19 -7.80 -3.09 6.99
C ARG A 19 -9.06 -2.35 6.54
N LYS A 20 -8.96 -1.04 6.30
CA LYS A 20 -10.09 -0.21 5.84
C LYS A 20 -10.60 -0.64 4.48
N ARG A 21 -9.69 -1.03 3.57
CA ARG A 21 -10.02 -1.48 2.21
C ARG A 21 -10.31 -2.99 2.13
N ARG A 22 -10.06 -3.75 3.21
CA ARG A 22 -10.14 -5.21 3.28
C ARG A 22 -9.27 -5.89 2.22
N VAL A 23 -8.03 -5.41 2.11
CA VAL A 23 -6.98 -5.98 1.25
C VAL A 23 -5.77 -6.34 2.10
N ASP A 24 -5.01 -7.32 1.65
CA ASP A 24 -3.75 -7.80 2.23
C ASP A 24 -2.53 -7.14 1.59
N THR A 25 -2.66 -6.71 0.33
CA THR A 25 -1.59 -6.09 -0.46
C THR A 25 -1.91 -4.64 -0.82
N LEU A 26 -0.89 -3.77 -0.77
CA LEU A 26 -0.92 -2.42 -1.32
C LEU A 26 0.11 -2.26 -2.42
N LEU A 27 -0.28 -1.61 -3.51
CA LEU A 27 0.66 -1.18 -4.55
C LEU A 27 1.33 0.12 -4.13
N VAL A 28 2.66 0.20 -4.26
CA VAL A 28 3.40 1.44 -4.01
C VAL A 28 3.56 2.15 -5.34
N THR A 29 2.99 3.35 -5.47
CA THR A 29 3.06 4.17 -6.69
C THR A 29 3.68 5.53 -6.39
N ASP A 30 4.38 6.12 -7.36
CA ASP A 30 4.79 7.53 -7.26
C ASP A 30 3.61 8.48 -7.54
N ASP A 31 3.88 9.79 -7.48
CA ASP A 31 2.89 10.84 -7.69
C ASP A 31 2.38 10.90 -9.15
N GLU A 32 3.09 10.28 -10.09
CA GLU A 32 2.69 10.12 -11.49
C GLU A 32 1.90 8.82 -11.73
N ASN A 33 1.57 8.07 -10.66
CA ASN A 33 0.91 6.76 -10.67
C ASN A 33 1.73 5.63 -11.32
N HIS A 34 3.04 5.76 -11.44
CA HIS A 34 3.89 4.66 -11.86
C HIS A 34 4.13 3.69 -10.70
N LEU A 35 3.94 2.40 -10.94
CA LEU A 35 4.20 1.34 -9.97
C LEU A 35 5.69 1.26 -9.63
N LYS A 36 6.02 1.34 -8.34
CA LYS A 36 7.37 1.21 -7.81
C LYS A 36 7.59 -0.09 -7.02
N GLY A 37 6.51 -0.71 -6.53
CA GLY A 37 6.58 -1.95 -5.77
C GLY A 37 5.26 -2.30 -5.13
N PHE A 38 5.30 -3.18 -4.13
CA PHE A 38 4.13 -3.58 -3.35
C PHE A 38 4.52 -3.86 -1.90
N ILE A 39 3.53 -3.80 -1.01
CA ILE A 39 3.63 -4.18 0.39
C ILE A 39 2.58 -5.26 0.60
N ASP A 40 3.00 -6.37 1.20
CA ASP A 40 2.15 -7.50 1.53
C ASP A 40 2.22 -7.78 3.04
N LEU A 41 1.08 -8.08 3.64
CA LEU A 41 0.96 -8.32 5.08
C LEU A 41 1.62 -9.62 5.53
N GLU A 42 1.72 -10.63 4.67
CA GLU A 42 2.39 -11.90 5.00
C GLU A 42 3.91 -11.75 5.08
N SER A 43 4.45 -10.74 4.40
CA SER A 43 5.88 -10.45 4.30
C SER A 43 6.41 -9.55 5.43
N LEU A 44 5.55 -9.13 6.37
CA LEU A 44 5.83 -8.22 7.49
C LEU A 44 5.96 -8.98 8.82
#